data_AF-A0A9D8ILK9-F1
#
_entry.id   AF-A0A9D8ILK9-F1
#
_cell.length_a   1.000
_cell.length_b   1.000
_cell.length_c   1.000
_cell.angle_alpha   90.00
_cell.angle_beta   90.00
_cell.angle_gamma   90.00
#
_symmetry.space_group_name_H-M   'P 1'
#
loop_
_entity.id
_entity.type
_entity.pdbx_description
1 polymer ?
#
loop_
_entity_poly.entity_id
_entity_poly.type
_entity_poly.pdbx_seq_one_letter_code
_entity_poly.pdbx_strand_id
1 'polypeptide(L)'
;MHYQQEERAQNWRAVAVFPDRPEQLIYLGLSCQQVRAGMVASFFEMFDDEERSLVTSISLQRWTGTPDMGKWQQTGTMAVPESKLSVAVA
;
A
#
# COMPACT_ATOMS: atom_id res chain seq x y z
N MET A 1 1.86 25.35 -25.64
CA MET A 1 2.49 24.07 -25.23
C MET A 1 3.14 24.30 -23.88
N HIS A 2 2.39 24.15 -22.78
CA HIS A 2 2.96 24.27 -21.45
C HIS A 2 3.51 22.89 -21.08
N TYR A 3 4.83 22.74 -21.11
CA TYR A 3 5.51 21.62 -20.46
C TYR A 3 5.41 21.89 -18.95
N GLN A 4 4.26 21.56 -18.39
CA GLN A 4 4.09 21.49 -16.95
C GLN A 4 4.98 20.34 -16.53
N GLN A 5 6.12 20.70 -15.93
CA GLN A 5 7.02 19.81 -15.22
C GLN A 5 6.16 18.80 -14.50
N GLU A 6 6.17 17.54 -14.96
CA GLU A 6 5.43 16.46 -14.32
C GLU A 6 5.96 16.37 -12.89
N GLU A 7 5.30 17.08 -11.98
CA GLU A 7 5.28 16.78 -10.56
C GLU A 7 5.00 15.28 -10.55
N ARG A 8 6.05 14.48 -10.29
CA ARG A 8 6.02 13.03 -10.51
C ARG A 8 4.70 12.54 -9.94
N ALA A 9 3.81 12.01 -10.79
CA ALA A 9 2.52 11.60 -10.29
C ALA A 9 2.74 10.50 -9.24
N GLN A 10 2.05 10.58 -8.10
CA GLN A 10 2.05 9.49 -7.12
C GLN A 10 1.27 8.31 -7.70
N ASN A 11 1.94 7.56 -8.55
CA ASN A 11 1.37 6.48 -9.35
C ASN A 11 1.61 5.11 -8.74
N TRP A 12 2.06 5.03 -7.48
CA TRP A 12 2.22 3.79 -6.74
C TRP A 12 1.46 3.84 -5.43
N ARG A 13 0.76 2.77 -5.08
CA ARG A 13 0.09 2.64 -3.79
C ARG A 13 0.24 1.24 -3.19
N ALA A 14 0.18 1.16 -1.87
CA ALA A 14 -0.05 -0.08 -1.13
C ALA A 14 -1.45 -0.05 -0.51
N VAL A 15 -2.19 -1.14 -0.68
CA VAL A 15 -3.53 -1.31 -0.10
C VAL A 15 -3.59 -2.59 0.73
N ALA A 16 -4.27 -2.53 1.87
CA ALA A 16 -4.58 -3.68 2.71
C ALA A 16 -5.78 -4.42 2.12
N VAL A 17 -5.66 -5.74 1.98
CA VAL A 17 -6.72 -6.62 1.46
C VAL A 17 -7.37 -7.35 2.63
N PHE A 18 -8.69 -7.26 2.69
CA PHE A 18 -9.52 -7.90 3.71
C PHE A 18 -10.44 -8.94 3.06
N PRO A 19 -10.87 -9.96 3.82
CA PRO A 19 -11.77 -10.98 3.30
C PRO A 19 -13.22 -10.47 3.14
N ASP A 20 -13.68 -9.63 4.06
CA ASP A 20 -15.09 -9.26 4.19
C ASP A 20 -15.36 -7.75 3.98
N ARG A 21 -14.34 -6.97 3.65
CA ARG A 21 -14.46 -5.52 3.43
C ARG A 21 -13.62 -5.01 2.25
N PRO A 22 -13.94 -3.83 1.70
CA PRO A 22 -13.14 -3.23 0.64
C PRO A 22 -11.68 -3.03 1.03
N GLU A 23 -10.79 -3.02 0.03
CA GLU A 23 -9.38 -2.70 0.21
C GLU A 23 -9.21 -1.30 0.83
N GLN A 24 -8.25 -1.13 1.73
CA GLN A 24 -7.96 0.17 2.34
C GLN A 24 -6.57 0.67 1.96
N LEU A 25 -6.46 1.97 1.66
CA LEU A 25 -5.20 2.61 1.32
C LEU A 25 -4.28 2.68 2.54
N ILE A 26 -3.05 2.18 2.40
CA ILE A 26 -2.01 2.26 3.44
C ILE A 26 -1.06 3.43 3.12
N TYR A 27 -0.57 3.46 1.88
CA TYR A 27 0.45 4.42 1.47
C TYR A 27 0.35 4.73 -0.01
N LEU A 28 0.56 6.00 -0.39
CA LEU A 28 0.60 6.49 -1.75
C LEU A 28 1.95 7.18 -2.00
N GLY A 29 2.65 6.84 -3.08
CA GLY A 29 4.00 7.29 -3.35
C GLY A 29 4.36 7.38 -4.83
N LEU A 30 5.53 7.95 -5.10
CA LEU A 30 6.05 8.21 -6.44
C LEU A 30 6.72 7.00 -7.09
N SER A 31 7.07 6.00 -6.29
CA SER A 31 7.77 4.80 -6.74
C SER A 31 7.45 3.61 -5.84
N CYS A 32 7.62 2.40 -6.38
CA CYS A 32 7.56 1.16 -5.61
C CYS A 32 8.48 1.19 -4.38
N GLN A 33 9.70 1.70 -4.52
CA GLN A 33 10.66 1.78 -3.42
C GLN A 33 10.17 2.72 -2.30
N GLN A 34 9.60 3.87 -2.66
CA GLN A 34 9.04 4.81 -1.68
C GLN A 34 7.84 4.19 -0.95
N VAL A 35 6.94 3.53 -1.69
CA VAL A 35 5.80 2.82 -1.09
C VAL A 35 6.29 1.76 -0.12
N ARG A 36 7.28 0.94 -0.49
CA ARG A 36 7.85 -0.07 0.40
C ARG A 36 8.51 0.52 1.64
N ALA A 37 9.18 1.68 1.51
CA ALA A 37 9.83 2.36 2.63
C ALA A 37 8.82 2.98 3.62
N GLY A 38 7.69 3.51 3.13
CA GLY A 38 6.69 4.19 3.96
C GLY A 38 5.55 3.30 4.45
N MET A 39 5.22 2.24 3.72
CA MET A 39 4.03 1.42 3.97
C MET A 39 4.03 0.79 5.37
N VAL A 40 5.17 0.29 5.86
CA VAL A 40 5.22 -0.39 7.16
C VAL A 40 4.88 0.55 8.31
N ALA A 41 5.42 1.77 8.29
CA ALA A 41 5.12 2.77 9.32
C ALA A 41 3.66 3.19 9.26
N SER A 42 3.14 3.51 8.06
CA SER A 42 1.74 3.89 7.89
C SER A 42 0.77 2.75 8.21
N PHE A 43 1.17 1.50 7.99
CA PHE A 43 0.38 0.32 8.37
C PHE A 43 0.17 0.25 9.89
N PHE A 44 1.24 0.44 10.67
CA PHE A 44 1.14 0.44 12.13
C PHE A 44 0.51 1.70 12.71
N GLU A 45 0.55 2.82 11.99
CA GLU A 45 -0.10 4.06 12.39
C GLU A 45 -1.62 4.05 12.13
N MET A 46 -2.05 3.45 11.01
CA MET A 46 -3.46 3.45 10.59
C MET A 46 -4.29 2.29 11.15
N PHE A 47 -3.69 1.12 11.39
CA PHE A 47 -4.40 -0.07 11.83
C PHE A 47 -4.01 -0.45 13.25
N ASP A 48 -5.00 -0.63 14.13
CA ASP A 48 -4.80 -1.22 15.46
C ASP A 48 -4.52 -2.74 15.39
N ASP A 49 -4.27 -3.38 16.53
CA ASP A 49 -3.96 -4.83 16.55
C ASP A 49 -5.10 -5.72 16.03
N GLU A 50 -6.36 -5.34 16.27
CA GLU A 50 -7.51 -6.12 15.79
C GLU A 50 -7.62 -6.02 14.27
N GLU A 51 -7.56 -4.80 13.74
CA GLU A 51 -7.64 -4.60 12.29
C GLU A 51 -6.47 -5.25 11.54
N ARG A 52 -5.25 -5.18 12.10
CA ARG A 52 -4.07 -5.84 11.51
C ARG A 52 -4.24 -7.35 11.40
N SER A 53 -4.93 -7.99 12.36
CA SER A 53 -5.20 -9.43 12.33
C SER A 53 -6.14 -9.86 11.19
N LEU A 54 -6.97 -8.93 10.70
CA LEU A 54 -7.93 -9.18 9.62
C LEU A 54 -7.33 -8.95 8.22
N VAL A 55 -6.16 -8.31 8.14
CA VAL A 55 -5.46 -8.10 6.87
C VAL A 55 -4.90 -9.42 6.37
N THR A 56 -5.35 -9.84 5.19
CA THR A 56 -4.90 -11.10 4.58
C THR A 56 -3.63 -10.93 3.76
N SER A 57 -3.49 -9.78 3.09
CA SER A 57 -2.32 -9.45 2.29
C SER A 57 -2.25 -7.96 2.00
N ILE A 58 -1.09 -7.50 1.52
CA ILE A 58 -0.93 -6.13 1.03
C ILE A 58 -0.70 -6.15 -0.47
N SER A 59 -1.58 -5.51 -1.24
CA SER A 59 -1.46 -5.38 -2.68
C SER A 59 -0.68 -4.12 -3.06
N LEU A 60 0.37 -4.30 -3.84
CA LEU A 60 1.14 -3.21 -4.42
C LEU A 60 0.59 -2.89 -5.81
N GLN A 61 0.08 -1.68 -5.99
CA GLN A 61 -0.61 -1.29 -7.20
C GLN A 61 0.06 -0.07 -7.85
N ARG A 62 0.05 -0.03 -9.17
CA ARG A 62 0.53 1.10 -9.96
C ARG A 62 -0.61 1.67 -10.81
N TRP A 63 -0.72 2.98 -10.89
CA TRP A 63 -1.62 3.63 -11.84
C TRP A 63 -1.09 3.43 -13.26
N THR A 64 -1.93 2.84 -14.11
CA THR A 64 -1.64 2.60 -15.52
C THR A 64 -2.70 3.29 -16.36
N GLY A 65 -2.28 4.10 -17.33
CA GLY A 65 -3.14 4.88 -18.21
C GLY A 65 -2.90 6.38 -18.09
N THR A 66 -3.81 7.17 -18.66
CA THR A 66 -3.79 8.63 -18.50
C THR A 66 -4.21 9.02 -17.07
N PRO A 67 -3.92 10.25 -16.61
CA PRO A 67 -4.32 10.71 -15.29
C PRO A 67 -5.84 10.56 -15.02
N ASP A 68 -6.69 10.84 -16.01
CA ASP A 68 -8.15 10.87 -15.83
C ASP A 68 -8.86 9.54 -16.17
N MET A 69 -8.22 8.65 -16.93
CA MET A 69 -8.85 7.41 -17.44
C MET A 69 -7.99 6.16 -17.15
N GLY A 70 -7.05 6.26 -16.23
CA GLY A 70 -6.24 5.13 -15.81
C GLY A 70 -6.97 4.22 -14.82
N LYS A 71 -6.25 3.19 -14.41
CA LYS A 71 -6.69 2.27 -13.36
C LYS A 71 -5.52 1.85 -12.50
N TRP A 72 -5.81 1.53 -11.25
CA TRP A 72 -4.85 0.86 -10.39
C TRP A 72 -4.71 -0.59 -10.82
N GLN A 73 -3.50 -0.98 -11.17
CA GLN A 73 -3.16 -2.34 -11.57
C GLN A 73 -2.25 -2.97 -10.52
N GLN A 74 -2.63 -4.15 -10.03
CA GLN A 74 -1.77 -4.92 -9.13
C GLN A 74 -0.48 -5.32 -9.85
N THR A 75 0.65 -4.97 -9.23
CA THR A 75 2.00 -5.27 -9.71
C THR A 75 2.68 -6.35 -8.86
N GLY A 76 2.21 -6.55 -7.64
CA GLY A 76 2.68 -7.61 -6.74
C GLY A 76 1.92 -7.61 -5.42
N THR A 77 2.21 -8.62 -4.61
CA THR A 77 1.67 -8.78 -3.26
C THR A 77 2.81 -8.84 -2.28
N MET A 78 2.62 -8.29 -1.10
CA MET A 78 3.60 -8.26 -0.01
C MET A 78 3.01 -8.95 1.21
N ALA A 79 3.89 -9.55 2.02
CA ALA A 79 3.51 -10.09 3.32
C ALA A 79 3.03 -8.96 4.24
N VAL A 80 2.06 -9.28 5.10
CA VAL A 80 1.57 -8.36 6.13
C VAL A 80 2.70 -8.15 7.15
N PRO A 81 3.06 -6.91 7.49
CA PRO A 81 4.05 -6.65 8.53
C PRO A 81 3.59 -7.23 9.87
N GLU A 82 4.33 -8.20 10.38
CA GLU A 82 4.09 -8.75 11.71
C GLU A 82 4.69 -7.80 12.75
N SER A 83 3.91 -7.51 13.79
CA SER A 83 4.44 -6.90 15.01
C SER A 83 5.47 -7.85 15.62
N LYS A 84 6.70 -7.40 15.92
CA LYS A 84 7.76 -8.19 16.59
C LYS A 84 7.44 -8.61 18.05
N LEU A 85 6.16 -8.79 18.38
CA LEU A 85 5.66 -9.23 19.69
C LEU A 85 5.22 -10.70 19.69
N SER A 86 5.68 -11.52 18.76
CA SER A 86 5.65 -12.97 18.94
C SER A 86 6.78 -13.38 19.87
N VAL A 87 6.48 -13.30 21.18
CA VAL A 87 7.25 -13.97 22.24
C VAL A 87 7.37 -15.45 21.88
N ALA A 88 8.61 -15.91 21.73
CA ALA A 88 8.93 -17.33 21.80
C ALA A 88 8.58 -17.83 23.20
N VAL A 89 7.50 -18.60 23.33
CA VAL A 89 7.30 -19.51 24.46
C VAL A 89 7.83 -20.86 24.03
N ALA A 90 9.01 -21.22 24.53
CA ALA A 90 9.55 -22.56 24.58
C ALA A 90 10.12 -22.79 25.98
#